data_AF-Q9AEU5-F1
#
_entry.id   AF-Q9AEU5-F1
#
_cell.length_a   1.000
_cell.length_b   1.000
_cell.length_c   1.000
_cell.angle_alpha   90.00
_cell.angle_beta   90.00
_cell.angle_gamma   90.00
#
_symmetry.space_group_name_H-M   'P 1'
#
loop_
_entity.id
_entity.type
_entity.pdbx_description
1 polymer ?
#
loop_
_entity_poly.entity_id
_entity_poly.type
_entity_poly.pdbx_seq_one_letter_code
_entity_poly.pdbx_strand_id
1 'polypeptide(L)' 'PVKELCRKHGFSDASFYTWRAKFGGMEVSEARRLKGLEVENARLKKLLAEAMLDMEALKVVVKGKP' A
#
# COMPACT_ATOMS: atom_id res chain seq x y z
N PRO A 1 16.86 13.08 23.55
CA PRO A 1 17.39 12.68 22.20
C PRO A 1 16.57 11.53 21.58
N VAL A 2 16.67 11.24 20.27
CA VAL A 2 15.86 10.20 19.56
C VAL A 2 15.80 8.88 20.33
N LYS A 3 16.92 8.42 20.89
CA LYS A 3 17.02 7.19 21.70
C LYS A 3 16.06 7.14 22.92
N GLU A 4 15.82 8.28 23.58
CA GLU A 4 14.87 8.36 24.70
C GLU A 4 13.42 8.31 24.22
N LEU A 5 13.13 8.93 23.08
CA LEU A 5 11.81 8.89 22.45
C LEU A 5 11.46 7.45 22.05
N CYS A 6 12.40 6.78 21.37
CA CYS A 6 12.32 5.37 21.01
C CYS A 6 12.05 4.48 22.24
N ARG A 7 12.83 4.65 23.32
CA ARG A 7 12.63 3.92 24.58
C ARG A 7 11.27 4.19 25.22
N LYS A 8 10.82 5.46 25.23
CA LYS A 8 9.54 5.86 25.82
C LYS A 8 8.35 5.25 25.09
N HIS A 9 8.43 5.15 23.77
CA HIS A 9 7.31 4.73 22.92
C HIS A 9 7.44 3.29 22.39
N GLY A 10 8.48 2.55 22.78
CA GLY A 10 8.61 1.12 22.49
C GLY A 10 8.95 0.79 21.04
N PHE A 11 9.62 1.69 20.32
CA PHE A 11 10.11 1.43 18.96
C PHE A 11 11.63 1.59 18.87
N SER A 12 12.24 0.99 17.84
CA SER A 12 13.69 1.07 17.63
C SER A 12 14.10 2.39 16.97
N ASP A 13 15.36 2.80 17.19
CA ASP A 13 15.95 3.95 16.47
C ASP A 13 15.87 3.75 14.95
N ALA A 14 16.03 2.51 14.47
CA ALA A 14 15.90 2.18 13.05
C ALA A 14 14.48 2.47 12.54
N SER A 15 13.43 2.04 13.27
CA SER A 15 12.03 2.32 12.93
C SER A 15 11.76 3.83 12.84
N PHE A 16 12.32 4.62 13.77
CA PHE A 16 12.19 6.08 13.73
C PHE A 16 12.77 6.66 12.44
N TYR A 17 14.00 6.29 12.07
CA TYR A 17 14.62 6.82 10.86
C TYR A 17 13.95 6.32 9.58
N THR A 18 13.43 5.10 9.55
CA THR A 18 12.60 4.61 8.45
C THR A 18 11.34 5.47 8.26
N TRP A 19 10.62 5.77 9.35
CA TRP A 19 9.44 6.64 9.28
C TRP A 19 9.82 8.08 8.94
N ARG A 20 10.93 8.59 9.47
CA ARG A 20 11.41 9.93 9.14
C ARG A 20 11.80 10.05 7.67
N ALA A 21 12.42 9.03 7.08
CA ALA A 21 12.72 9.00 5.65
C ALA A 21 11.44 8.96 4.80
N LYS A 22 10.41 8.21 5.23
CA LYS A 22 9.14 8.08 4.50
C LYS A 22 8.20 9.29 4.66
N PHE A 23 8.14 9.88 5.85
CA PHE A 23 7.10 10.85 6.23
C PHE A 23 7.65 12.18 6.77
N GLY A 24 8.96 12.33 6.99
CA GLY A 24 9.54 13.44 7.76
C GLY A 24 9.43 14.83 7.13
N GLY A 25 8.98 14.92 5.87
CA GLY A 25 8.67 16.19 5.19
C GLY A 25 7.20 16.36 4.85
N MET A 26 6.32 15.49 5.37
CA MET A 26 4.87 15.54 5.13
C MET A 26 4.14 16.11 6.33
N GLU A 27 3.10 16.89 6.05
CA GLU A 27 2.08 17.20 7.04
C GLU A 27 1.28 15.95 7.41
N VAL A 28 0.70 15.94 8.62
CA VAL A 28 -0.11 14.80 9.09
C VAL A 28 -1.30 14.52 8.16
N SER A 29 -1.90 15.56 7.59
CA SER A 29 -2.99 15.44 6.61
C SER A 29 -2.52 14.75 5.32
N GLU A 30 -1.32 15.08 4.84
CA GLU A 30 -0.71 14.46 3.67
C GLU A 30 -0.38 12.99 3.92
N ALA A 31 0.21 12.66 5.07
CA ALA A 31 0.51 11.28 5.45
C ALA A 31 -0.77 10.41 5.56
N ARG A 32 -1.86 10.97 6.10
CA ARG A 32 -3.17 10.29 6.14
C ARG A 32 -3.74 10.06 4.75
N ARG A 33 -3.67 11.08 3.88
CA ARG A 33 -4.12 10.97 2.48
C ARG A 33 -3.31 9.92 1.72
N LEU A 34 -1.98 9.91 1.88
CA LEU A 34 -1.10 8.92 1.26
C LEU A 34 -1.51 7.50 1.66
N LYS A 35 -1.73 7.24 2.95
CA LYS A 35 -2.19 5.93 3.42
C LYS A 35 -3.53 5.53 2.79
N GLY A 36 -4.48 6.46 2.69
CA GLY A 36 -5.77 6.21 2.03
C GLY A 36 -5.61 5.84 0.55
N LEU A 37 -4.74 6.56 -0.17
CA LEU A 37 -4.43 6.27 -1.57
C LEU A 37 -3.69 4.93 -1.74
N GLU A 38 -2.76 4.59 -0.85
CA GLU A 38 -2.07 3.29 -0.86
C GLU A 38 -3.06 2.12 -0.71
N VAL A 39 -4.02 2.23 0.21
CA VAL A 39 -5.07 1.22 0.42
C VAL A 39 -5.98 1.09 -0.80
N GLU A 40 -6.47 2.21 -1.33
CA GLU A 40 -7.36 2.18 -2.49
C GLU A 40 -6.65 1.67 -3.74
N ASN A 41 -5.38 2.05 -3.95
CA ASN A 41 -4.58 1.53 -5.06
C ASN A 41 -4.41 0.01 -4.97
N ALA A 42 -4.17 -0.54 -3.77
CA ALA A 42 -4.09 -1.98 -3.57
C ALA A 42 -5.42 -2.68 -3.88
N ARG A 43 -6.55 -2.10 -3.45
CA ARG A 43 -7.90 -2.61 -3.75
C ARG A 43 -8.17 -2.62 -5.25
N LEU A 44 -7.88 -1.51 -5.93
CA LEU A 44 -8.08 -1.37 -7.37
C LEU A 44 -7.20 -2.33 -8.18
N LYS A 45 -5.93 -2.51 -7.79
CA LYS A 45 -5.03 -3.48 -8.42
C LYS A 45 -5.56 -4.91 -8.30
N LYS A 46 -6.10 -5.28 -7.13
CA LYS A 46 -6.72 -6.59 -6.93
C LYS A 46 -7.93 -6.79 -7.85
N LEU A 47 -8.87 -5.85 -7.86
CA LEU A 47 -10.06 -5.93 -8.70
C LEU A 47 -9.72 -5.98 -10.19
N LEU A 48 -8.71 -5.21 -10.62
CA LEU A 48 -8.24 -5.24 -11.99
C LEU A 48 -7.65 -6.61 -12.36
N ALA A 49 -6.84 -7.20 -11.49
CA ALA A 49 -6.28 -8.54 -11.71
C ALA A 49 -7.39 -9.59 -11.82
N GLU A 50 -8.39 -9.56 -10.93
CA GLU A 50 -9.55 -10.46 -10.96
C GLU A 50 -10.33 -10.30 -12.28
N ALA A 51 -10.67 -9.06 -12.67
CA ALA A 51 -11.38 -8.80 -13.92
C ALA A 51 -10.59 -9.23 -15.18
N MET A 52 -9.26 -9.07 -15.16
CA MET A 52 -8.41 -9.53 -16.25
C MET A 52 -8.39 -11.06 -16.36
N LEU A 53 -8.37 -11.77 -15.23
CA LEU A 53 -8.46 -13.24 -15.21
C LEU A 53 -9.81 -13.72 -15.73
N ASP A 54 -10.91 -13.11 -15.29
CA ASP A 54 -12.26 -13.45 -15.77
C ASP A 54 -12.40 -13.21 -17.28
N MET A 55 -11.88 -12.09 -17.78
CA MET A 55 -11.87 -11.79 -19.21
C MET A 55 -11.10 -12.86 -20.00
N GLU A 56 -9.96 -13.32 -19.50
CA GLU A 56 -9.17 -14.36 -20.17
C GLU A 56 -9.91 -15.71 -20.18
N ALA A 57 -10.50 -16.09 -19.04
CA ALA A 57 -11.32 -17.29 -18.96
C ALA A 57 -12.50 -17.26 -19.95
N LEU A 58 -13.19 -16.12 -20.07
CA LEU A 58 -14.28 -15.93 -21.03
C LEU A 58 -13.80 -16.04 -22.49
N LYS A 59 -12.64 -15.48 -22.82
CA LYS A 59 -12.05 -15.61 -24.18
C LYS A 59 -11.77 -17.07 -24.52
N VAL A 60 -11.26 -17.86 -23.58
CA VAL A 60 -11.04 -19.30 -23.79
C VAL A 60 -12.36 -20.02 -24.08
N VAL A 61 -13.41 -19.73 -23.31
CA VAL A 61 -14.75 -20.33 -23.52
C VAL A 61 -15.32 -19.95 -24.89
N VAL A 62 -15.20 -18.69 -25.30
CA VAL A 62 -15.71 -18.21 -26.60
C VAL A 62 -14.93 -18.82 -27.77
N LYS A 63 -13.60 -18.98 -27.65
CA LYS A 63 -12.76 -19.62 -28.68
C LYS A 63 -12.87 -21.15 -28.69
N GLY A 64 -13.36 -21.75 -27.61
CA GLY A 64 -13.45 -23.20 -27.40
C GLY A 64 -14.80 -23.83 -27.77
N LYS A 65 -15.62 -23.20 -28.61
CA LYS A 65 -16.75 -23.87 -29.28
C LYS A 65 -16.35 -24.23 -30.71
N PRO A 66 -16.69 -25.44 -31.21
CA PRO A 66 -16.65 -25.70 -32.65
C PRO A 66 -17.56 -24.71 -33.40
#